data_AF-A0A5L4NQ29-F1
#
_entry.id   AF-A0A5L4NQ29-F1
#
_cell.length_a   1.000
_cell.length_b   1.000
_cell.length_c   1.000
_cell.angle_alpha   90.00
_cell.angle_beta   90.00
_cell.angle_gamma   90.00
#
_symmetry.space_group_name_H-M   'P 1'
#
loop_
_entity.id
_entity.type
_entity.pdbx_description
1 polymer ?
#
loop_
_entity_poly.entity_id
_entity_poly.type
_entity_poly.pdbx_seq_one_letter_code
_entity_poly.pdbx_strand_id
1 'polypeptide(L)'
;MKIKLPDLKKYAFNNRLDKTIYLGIETNILCVEDRINDISNFYSSKYNKKINDLTAILYIGKVIFQEEKNNLFPKFIASNFDINFEKLNNFWLNEITNNKVQYFRQNNNIILSKEQIYSYFDDLHSKNINLIKNYFNKIYENSGITALIYDKNNHKNDILNQLDTLSKQDYKITFSDELFYEYLVWSLNDFLIPYFSGKFQDENELLFNAGAYTTYKELYQKQINLIPNPYYGENSNIPFIDFFYTNINPLKYGVGYIEGYLKFFKHYPNSKFLKKMPPIKGYKFYSPNINHDGKILSSNKGKFYFSLAENPQIFIYFFQKYYPKICNLPKHWNEIMFQKLKLNIPNEEL
;
A
#
# COMPACT_ATOMS: atom_id res chain seq x y z
N MET A 1 -11.47 32.01 3.35
CA MET A 1 -12.40 30.86 3.36
C MET A 1 -12.30 30.17 4.70
N LYS A 2 -13.40 29.96 5.43
CA LYS A 2 -13.35 29.30 6.74
C LYS A 2 -13.43 27.79 6.50
N ILE A 3 -12.33 27.08 6.70
CA ILE A 3 -12.31 25.62 6.58
C ILE A 3 -13.21 25.07 7.66
N LYS A 4 -14.14 24.22 7.24
CA LYS A 4 -15.03 23.57 8.17
C LYS A 4 -14.23 22.42 8.77
N LEU A 5 -13.82 22.59 10.02
CA LEU A 5 -13.27 21.47 10.78
C LEU A 5 -14.30 20.32 10.71
N PRO A 6 -13.86 19.11 10.34
CA PRO A 6 -14.77 17.99 10.29
C PRO A 6 -15.32 17.70 11.67
N ASP A 7 -16.55 17.20 11.71
CA ASP A 7 -17.16 16.73 12.94
C ASP A 7 -16.49 15.41 13.34
N LEU A 8 -15.42 15.50 14.15
CA LEU A 8 -14.58 14.37 14.58
C LEU A 8 -15.40 13.21 15.18
N LYS A 9 -16.58 13.48 15.76
CA LYS A 9 -17.48 12.45 16.29
C LYS A 9 -18.06 11.53 15.22
N LYS A 10 -17.98 11.91 13.95
CA LYS A 10 -18.44 11.13 12.79
C LYS A 10 -17.37 10.22 12.22
N TYR A 11 -16.11 10.38 12.62
CA TYR A 11 -14.98 9.63 12.11
C TYR A 11 -14.43 8.76 13.23
N ALA A 12 -13.91 7.61 12.86
CA ALA A 12 -12.94 6.96 13.71
C ALA A 12 -11.56 7.34 13.14
N PHE A 13 -10.61 7.46 14.05
CA PHE A 13 -9.23 7.75 13.73
C PHE A 13 -8.44 6.45 13.86
N ASN A 14 -7.25 6.42 13.27
CA ASN A 14 -6.26 5.46 13.73
C ASN A 14 -5.94 5.74 15.21
N ASN A 15 -6.64 5.07 16.11
CA ASN A 15 -6.49 5.23 17.56
C ASN A 15 -5.26 4.49 18.11
N ARG A 16 -4.36 3.96 17.26
CA ARG A 16 -3.09 3.44 17.77
C ARG A 16 -2.28 4.60 18.29
N LEU A 17 -1.82 4.47 19.54
CA LEU A 17 -0.95 5.43 20.19
C LEU A 17 0.33 5.68 19.38
N ASP A 18 0.89 4.65 18.74
CA ASP A 18 2.13 4.77 17.97
C ASP A 18 2.00 5.52 16.64
N LYS A 19 0.76 5.63 16.12
CA LYS A 19 0.40 6.16 14.79
C LYS A 19 1.29 5.67 13.64
N THR A 20 2.09 4.61 13.83
CA THR A 20 3.18 4.27 12.92
C THR A 20 2.62 3.77 11.59
N ILE A 21 3.21 4.24 10.50
CA ILE A 21 2.84 3.87 9.14
C ILE A 21 3.97 3.03 8.57
N TYR A 22 3.66 1.84 8.05
CA TYR A 22 4.64 1.02 7.35
C TYR A 22 4.43 1.16 5.85
N LEU A 23 5.55 1.27 5.14
CA LEU A 23 5.61 1.52 3.72
C LEU A 23 6.31 0.37 3.00
N GLY A 24 5.75 -0.05 1.88
CA GLY A 24 6.29 -1.08 1.01
C GLY A 24 5.73 -0.99 -0.41
N ILE A 25 6.29 -1.79 -1.31
CA ILE A 25 5.91 -1.82 -2.71
C ILE A 25 5.52 -3.25 -3.07
N GLU A 26 4.23 -3.44 -3.28
CA GLU A 26 3.68 -4.62 -3.95
C GLU A 26 4.26 -4.70 -5.37
N THR A 27 4.81 -5.85 -5.75
CA THR A 27 5.32 -6.08 -7.10
C THR A 27 4.48 -7.12 -7.83
N ASN A 28 4.71 -7.27 -9.12
CA ASN A 28 4.12 -8.37 -9.91
C ASN A 28 5.03 -9.60 -9.95
N ILE A 29 6.09 -9.63 -9.14
CA ILE A 29 7.01 -10.76 -9.04
C ILE A 29 6.46 -11.72 -8.00
N LEU A 30 6.28 -12.99 -8.35
CA LEU A 30 5.82 -13.99 -7.42
C LEU A 30 6.97 -14.58 -6.61
N CYS A 31 6.75 -14.87 -5.33
CA CYS A 31 7.73 -15.46 -4.43
C CYS A 31 7.15 -16.76 -3.82
N VAL A 32 7.20 -17.84 -4.59
CA VAL A 32 6.52 -19.10 -4.26
C VAL A 32 7.53 -20.20 -3.97
N GLU A 33 7.24 -21.00 -2.95
CA GLU A 33 8.00 -22.20 -2.62
C GLU A 33 7.87 -23.26 -3.75
N ASP A 34 8.98 -23.88 -4.13
CA ASP A 34 9.12 -24.91 -5.17
C ASP A 34 8.25 -26.19 -4.99
N ARG A 35 7.46 -26.29 -3.91
CA ARG A 35 6.88 -27.55 -3.40
C ARG A 35 5.37 -27.68 -3.56
N ILE A 36 4.73 -26.99 -4.49
CA ILE A 36 3.28 -27.18 -4.69
C ILE A 36 2.98 -27.88 -6.01
N ASN A 37 3.14 -29.20 -5.99
CA ASN A 37 2.79 -30.09 -7.09
C ASN A 37 1.27 -30.40 -7.16
N ASP A 38 0.51 -30.15 -6.10
CA ASP A 38 -0.92 -30.45 -6.07
C ASP A 38 -1.73 -29.38 -5.33
N ILE A 39 -2.09 -28.34 -6.08
CA ILE A 39 -2.91 -27.20 -5.61
C ILE A 39 -4.38 -27.33 -6.03
N SER A 40 -4.72 -28.37 -6.80
CA SER A 40 -6.08 -28.62 -7.29
C SER A 40 -7.12 -28.58 -6.15
N ASN A 41 -6.71 -29.02 -4.96
CA ASN A 41 -7.52 -28.99 -3.73
C ASN A 41 -7.41 -27.68 -2.93
N PHE A 42 -6.32 -26.93 -3.02
CA PHE A 42 -6.10 -25.71 -2.23
C PHE A 42 -6.82 -24.49 -2.83
N TYR A 43 -6.89 -24.42 -4.16
CA TYR A 43 -7.64 -23.41 -4.92
C TYR A 43 -8.77 -24.10 -5.70
N SER A 44 -9.54 -24.96 -5.03
CA SER A 44 -10.79 -25.46 -5.61
C SER A 44 -11.60 -24.27 -6.12
N SER A 45 -12.09 -24.43 -7.35
CA SER A 45 -12.59 -23.45 -8.33
C SER A 45 -13.70 -22.47 -7.89
N LYS A 46 -14.00 -22.36 -6.59
CA LYS A 46 -14.97 -21.42 -6.02
C LYS A 46 -14.38 -20.11 -5.51
N TYR A 47 -13.06 -20.04 -5.29
CA TYR A 47 -12.41 -18.84 -4.80
C TYR A 47 -11.50 -18.26 -5.88
N ASN A 48 -12.00 -17.26 -6.61
CA ASN A 48 -11.21 -16.27 -7.36
C ASN A 48 -10.35 -15.40 -6.39
N LYS A 49 -9.69 -16.02 -5.41
CA LYS A 49 -8.75 -15.35 -4.51
C LYS A 49 -7.47 -15.05 -5.29
N LYS A 50 -6.99 -13.83 -5.09
CA LYS A 50 -6.30 -13.03 -6.10
C LYS A 50 -4.82 -13.35 -6.14
N ILE A 51 -4.27 -13.35 -7.36
CA ILE A 51 -2.86 -13.25 -7.77
C ILE A 51 -1.94 -12.54 -6.76
N ASN A 52 -2.46 -11.47 -6.17
CA ASN A 52 -1.83 -10.63 -5.17
C ASN A 52 -1.31 -11.41 -3.96
N ASP A 53 -1.93 -12.53 -3.61
CA ASP A 53 -1.52 -13.30 -2.44
C ASP A 53 -0.18 -14.01 -2.63
N LEU A 54 0.51 -13.94 -3.76
CA LEU A 54 1.81 -14.64 -3.93
C LEU A 54 2.96 -13.71 -4.31
N THR A 55 2.72 -12.40 -4.30
CA THR A 55 3.72 -11.45 -4.77
C THR A 55 4.74 -11.09 -3.70
N ALA A 56 5.91 -10.69 -4.14
CA ALA A 56 6.89 -10.03 -3.30
C ALA A 56 6.47 -8.58 -3.02
N ILE A 57 6.33 -8.25 -1.74
CA ILE A 57 6.17 -6.89 -1.21
C ILE A 57 7.53 -6.45 -0.69
N LEU A 58 8.14 -5.46 -1.34
CA LEU A 58 9.40 -4.86 -0.90
C LEU A 58 9.15 -3.86 0.25
N TYR A 59 9.76 -4.05 1.40
CA TYR A 59 9.71 -3.11 2.53
C TYR A 59 10.57 -1.87 2.24
N ILE A 60 9.97 -0.69 2.35
CA ILE A 60 10.63 0.60 2.08
C ILE A 60 11.00 1.35 3.38
N GLY A 61 10.30 1.04 4.48
CA GLY A 61 10.55 1.63 5.78
C GLY A 61 9.26 2.03 6.49
N LYS A 62 9.39 2.93 7.46
CA LYS A 62 8.28 3.37 8.30
C LYS A 62 8.28 4.86 8.56
N VAL A 63 7.11 5.39 8.85
CA VAL A 63 6.92 6.75 9.37
C VAL A 63 6.54 6.63 10.85
N ILE A 64 7.38 7.21 11.69
CA ILE A 64 7.09 7.37 13.12
C ILE A 64 6.70 8.81 13.39
N PHE A 65 6.03 9.05 14.52
CA PHE A 65 5.61 10.39 14.89
C PHE A 65 6.18 10.78 16.25
N GLN A 66 6.67 12.01 16.35
CA GLN A 66 7.07 12.63 17.60
C GLN A 66 6.02 13.68 17.96
N GLU A 67 5.45 13.57 19.16
CA GLU A 67 4.52 14.57 19.67
C GLU A 67 5.29 15.63 20.47
N GLU A 68 5.22 16.88 20.02
CA GLU A 68 5.78 18.02 20.73
C GLU A 68 4.73 19.14 20.80
N LYS A 69 4.36 19.57 22.01
CA LYS A 69 3.40 20.68 22.24
C LYS A 69 2.10 20.53 21.42
N ASN A 70 1.52 19.34 21.39
CA ASN A 70 0.30 18.97 20.62
C ASN A 70 0.46 18.94 19.09
N ASN A 71 1.68 19.07 18.55
CA ASN A 71 1.96 18.89 17.13
C ASN A 71 2.45 17.48 16.84
N LEU A 72 2.08 16.95 15.67
CA LEU A 72 2.48 15.63 15.23
C LEU A 72 3.56 15.73 14.14
N PHE A 73 4.82 15.52 14.51
CA PHE A 73 5.94 15.61 13.57
C PHE A 73 6.26 14.24 12.95
N PRO A 74 6.11 14.07 11.62
CA PRO A 74 6.31 12.78 10.97
C PRO A 74 7.77 12.58 10.54
N LYS A 75 8.42 11.51 10.99
CA LYS A 75 9.78 11.15 10.60
C LYS A 75 9.78 9.86 9.80
N PHE A 76 10.23 9.93 8.55
CA PHE A 76 10.49 8.75 7.73
C PHE A 76 11.82 8.10 8.11
N ILE A 77 11.78 6.79 8.36
CA ILE A 77 12.93 5.91 8.59
C ILE A 77 12.93 4.90 7.45
N ALA A 78 13.93 5.03 6.58
CA ALA A 78 14.15 4.12 5.47
C ALA A 78 14.57 2.73 5.96
N SER A 79 14.13 1.68 5.26
CA SER A 79 14.69 0.34 5.42
C SER A 79 16.10 0.27 4.81
N ASN A 80 16.92 -0.66 5.31
CA ASN A 80 18.19 -0.98 4.70
C ASN A 80 17.98 -1.97 3.55
N PHE A 81 18.73 -1.79 2.45
CA PHE A 81 18.75 -2.76 1.37
C PHE A 81 19.87 -3.77 1.60
N ASP A 82 19.57 -4.82 2.36
CA ASP A 82 20.48 -5.95 2.55
C ASP A 82 19.73 -7.26 2.29
N ILE A 83 20.19 -8.01 1.28
CA ILE A 83 19.51 -9.22 0.81
C ILE A 83 20.36 -10.44 1.13
N ASN A 84 19.86 -11.27 2.05
CA ASN A 84 20.33 -12.63 2.20
C ASN A 84 19.56 -13.58 1.25
N PHE A 85 20.14 -13.83 0.07
CA PHE A 85 19.56 -14.70 -0.95
C PHE A 85 19.40 -16.17 -0.53
N GLU A 86 20.13 -16.66 0.46
CA GLU A 86 20.03 -18.06 0.91
C GLU A 86 18.71 -18.36 1.62
N LYS A 87 18.10 -17.32 2.17
CA LYS A 87 16.82 -17.42 2.87
C LYS A 87 15.63 -17.16 1.96
N LEU A 88 15.83 -16.87 0.67
CA LEU A 88 14.74 -16.54 -0.25
C LEU A 88 14.20 -17.77 -0.99
N ASN A 89 12.90 -17.78 -1.22
CA ASN A 89 12.24 -18.65 -2.19
C ASN A 89 12.61 -18.23 -3.62
N ASN A 90 12.18 -19.00 -4.62
CA ASN A 90 12.32 -18.62 -6.02
C ASN A 90 11.39 -17.45 -6.37
N PHE A 91 11.91 -16.52 -7.18
CA PHE A 91 11.17 -15.38 -7.70
C PHE A 91 10.81 -15.62 -9.16
N TRP A 92 9.54 -15.44 -9.51
CA TRP A 92 8.99 -15.83 -10.81
C TRP A 92 8.30 -14.67 -11.52
N LEU A 93 8.45 -14.64 -12.84
CA LEU A 93 7.61 -13.88 -13.76
C LEU A 93 6.71 -14.84 -14.53
N ASN A 94 5.40 -14.63 -14.42
CA ASN A 94 4.41 -15.51 -15.04
C ASN A 94 4.26 -15.28 -16.54
N GLU A 95 3.74 -16.28 -17.23
CA GLU A 95 3.17 -16.17 -18.57
C GLU A 95 1.64 -15.93 -18.53
N ILE A 96 1.14 -15.22 -19.55
CA ILE A 96 -0.28 -15.22 -19.92
C ILE A 96 -0.48 -16.13 -21.12
N THR A 97 -1.39 -17.09 -20.99
CA THR A 97 -1.89 -17.88 -22.11
C THR A 97 -3.41 -17.75 -22.19
N ASN A 98 -3.97 -17.47 -23.37
CA ASN A 98 -5.43 -17.36 -23.60
C ASN A 98 -6.18 -16.47 -22.58
N ASN A 99 -5.62 -15.29 -22.25
CA ASN A 99 -6.15 -14.35 -21.24
C ASN A 99 -6.30 -14.93 -19.83
N LYS A 100 -5.60 -16.03 -19.52
CA LYS A 100 -5.49 -16.60 -18.18
C LYS A 100 -4.04 -16.51 -17.75
N VAL A 101 -3.79 -15.86 -16.62
CA VAL A 101 -2.47 -15.90 -15.99
C VAL A 101 -2.32 -17.28 -15.38
N GLN A 102 -1.18 -17.92 -15.63
CA GLN A 102 -0.89 -19.23 -15.06
C GLN A 102 0.19 -19.06 -13.98
N TYR A 103 -0.21 -19.32 -12.74
CA TYR A 103 0.48 -18.83 -11.53
C TYR A 103 1.55 -19.77 -10.98
N PHE A 104 1.79 -20.90 -11.65
CA PHE A 104 2.59 -22.01 -11.14
C PHE A 104 3.65 -22.42 -12.15
N ARG A 105 4.56 -23.31 -11.77
CA ARG A 105 5.63 -23.83 -12.64
C ARG A 105 5.09 -24.20 -14.01
N GLN A 106 5.53 -23.44 -15.01
CA GLN A 106 5.27 -23.69 -16.41
C GLN A 106 6.55 -23.42 -17.17
N ASN A 107 6.71 -24.13 -18.28
CA ASN A 107 7.93 -24.06 -19.10
C ASN A 107 8.25 -22.63 -19.57
N ASN A 108 7.26 -21.74 -19.59
CA ASN A 108 7.38 -20.38 -20.11
C ASN A 108 7.43 -19.30 -19.01
N ASN A 109 7.37 -19.68 -17.73
CA ASN A 109 7.65 -18.76 -16.63
C ASN A 109 9.15 -18.52 -16.53
N ILE A 110 9.54 -17.31 -16.13
CA ILE A 110 10.96 -16.96 -15.94
C ILE A 110 11.27 -17.04 -14.45
N ILE A 111 12.25 -17.85 -14.08
CA ILE A 111 12.89 -17.80 -12.76
C ILE A 111 13.96 -16.72 -12.80
N LEU A 112 13.89 -15.78 -11.86
CA LEU A 112 14.87 -14.70 -11.76
C LEU A 112 16.15 -15.19 -11.06
N SER A 113 17.31 -14.81 -11.62
CA SER A 113 18.61 -15.03 -10.96
C SER A 113 18.80 -14.08 -9.77
N LYS A 114 19.77 -14.36 -8.90
CA LYS A 114 20.10 -13.48 -7.76
C LYS A 114 20.45 -12.07 -8.23
N GLU A 115 21.19 -11.94 -9.32
CA GLU A 115 21.58 -10.65 -9.92
C GLU A 115 20.38 -9.87 -10.45
N GLN A 116 19.40 -10.56 -11.05
CA GLN A 116 18.16 -9.96 -11.54
C GLN A 116 17.25 -9.50 -10.41
N ILE A 117 17.13 -10.31 -9.36
CA ILE A 117 16.40 -9.93 -8.13
C ILE A 117 17.07 -8.72 -7.50
N TYR A 118 18.39 -8.77 -7.28
CA TYR A 118 19.15 -7.67 -6.68
C TYR A 118 18.93 -6.37 -7.47
N SER A 119 19.22 -6.38 -8.77
CA SER A 119 19.18 -5.17 -9.59
C SER A 119 17.80 -4.53 -9.67
N TYR A 120 16.74 -5.35 -9.74
CA TYR A 120 15.37 -4.85 -9.78
C TYR A 120 14.97 -4.21 -8.45
N PHE A 121 15.17 -4.94 -7.35
CA PHE A 121 14.71 -4.46 -6.06
C PHE A 121 15.57 -3.35 -5.50
N ASP A 122 16.87 -3.28 -5.83
CA ASP A 122 17.76 -2.18 -5.45
C ASP A 122 17.35 -0.87 -6.14
N ASP A 123 17.09 -0.94 -7.44
CA ASP A 123 16.60 0.20 -8.22
C ASP A 123 15.23 0.66 -7.73
N LEU A 124 14.32 -0.29 -7.49
CA LEU A 124 13.00 -0.02 -6.96
C LEU A 124 13.07 0.60 -5.55
N HIS A 125 13.89 0.04 -4.66
CA HIS A 125 14.06 0.49 -3.28
C HIS A 125 14.64 1.90 -3.22
N SER A 126 15.79 2.12 -3.85
CA SER A 126 16.54 3.38 -3.80
C SER A 126 15.73 4.55 -4.37
N LYS A 127 15.10 4.37 -5.54
CA LYS A 127 14.31 5.43 -6.18
C LYS A 127 13.08 5.80 -5.37
N ASN A 128 12.38 4.82 -4.80
CA ASN A 128 11.20 5.07 -3.99
C ASN A 128 11.54 5.70 -2.62
N ILE A 129 12.63 5.27 -1.97
CA ILE A 129 13.12 5.92 -0.75
C ILE A 129 13.45 7.38 -1.01
N ASN A 130 14.15 7.68 -2.10
CA ASN A 130 14.50 9.05 -2.44
C ASN A 130 13.25 9.90 -2.69
N LEU A 131 12.23 9.32 -3.33
CA LEU A 131 10.93 9.96 -3.54
C LEU A 131 10.27 10.34 -2.21
N ILE A 132 10.19 9.40 -1.27
CA ILE A 132 9.60 9.62 0.06
C ILE A 132 10.45 10.59 0.90
N LYS A 133 11.77 10.46 0.92
CA LYS A 133 12.67 11.41 1.61
C LYS A 133 12.47 12.84 1.11
N ASN A 134 12.41 13.02 -0.21
CA ASN A 134 12.16 14.33 -0.81
C ASN A 134 10.78 14.88 -0.44
N TYR A 135 9.76 14.02 -0.32
CA TYR A 135 8.45 14.44 0.15
C TYR A 135 8.50 14.93 1.60
N PHE A 136 9.14 14.18 2.49
CA PHE A 136 9.27 14.55 3.90
C PHE A 136 10.09 15.83 4.07
N ASN A 137 11.18 16.01 3.33
CA ASN A 137 11.95 17.26 3.32
C ASN A 137 11.05 18.46 2.98
N LYS A 138 10.21 18.34 1.95
CA LYS A 138 9.24 19.39 1.59
C LYS A 138 8.20 19.64 2.69
N ILE A 139 7.72 18.59 3.37
CA ILE A 139 6.79 18.76 4.50
C ILE A 139 7.46 19.60 5.60
N TYR A 140 8.71 19.30 5.93
CA TYR A 140 9.45 20.04 6.96
C TYR A 140 9.77 21.47 6.55
N GLU A 141 10.28 21.67 5.33
CA GLU A 141 10.55 23.01 4.75
C GLU A 141 9.29 23.89 4.77
N ASN A 142 8.13 23.32 4.46
CA ASN A 142 6.86 24.05 4.43
C ASN A 142 6.16 24.12 5.79
N SER A 143 6.66 23.42 6.82
CA SER A 143 6.00 23.24 8.13
C SER A 143 4.59 22.64 8.01
N GLY A 144 4.41 21.70 7.10
CA GLY A 144 3.13 21.06 6.81
C GLY A 144 3.02 20.53 5.39
N ILE A 145 1.87 19.94 5.06
CA ILE A 145 1.55 19.50 3.70
C ILE A 145 0.94 20.67 2.93
N THR A 146 1.54 20.99 1.81
CA THR A 146 1.05 22.03 0.93
C THR A 146 -0.11 21.53 0.06
N ALA A 147 -1.16 22.33 -0.05
CA ALA A 147 -2.41 21.97 -0.72
C ALA A 147 -2.87 23.06 -1.72
N LEU A 148 -3.68 22.62 -2.68
CA LEU A 148 -4.35 23.46 -3.68
C LEU A 148 -5.79 23.71 -3.25
N ILE A 149 -6.23 24.96 -3.33
CA ILE A 149 -7.64 25.32 -3.11
C ILE A 149 -8.34 25.43 -4.46
N TYR A 150 -9.46 24.72 -4.60
CA TYR A 150 -10.36 24.78 -5.74
C TYR A 150 -11.61 25.62 -5.40
N ASP A 151 -11.87 26.69 -6.17
CA ASP A 151 -13.11 27.46 -6.04
C ASP A 151 -14.21 26.83 -6.92
N LYS A 152 -15.33 26.48 -6.29
CA LYS A 152 -16.45 25.74 -6.88
C LYS A 152 -17.26 26.57 -7.91
N ASN A 153 -16.94 27.86 -8.07
CA ASN A 153 -17.71 28.78 -8.92
C ASN A 153 -17.48 28.62 -10.43
N ASN A 154 -16.53 27.78 -10.86
CA ASN A 154 -16.29 27.49 -12.27
C ASN A 154 -16.71 26.05 -12.63
N HIS A 155 -17.28 25.88 -13.83
CA HIS A 155 -17.91 24.65 -14.32
C HIS A 155 -17.23 23.34 -13.87
N LYS A 156 -18.06 22.43 -13.33
CA LYS A 156 -17.72 21.13 -12.71
C LYS A 156 -16.93 20.14 -13.58
N ASN A 157 -16.75 20.40 -14.87
CA ASN A 157 -16.30 19.39 -15.83
C ASN A 157 -14.78 19.38 -16.10
N ASP A 158 -13.97 20.20 -15.41
CA ASP A 158 -12.52 20.19 -15.66
C ASP A 158 -11.64 20.52 -14.44
N ILE A 159 -11.89 19.81 -13.32
CA ILE A 159 -11.11 19.97 -12.09
C ILE A 159 -9.63 19.65 -12.34
N LEU A 160 -9.30 18.63 -13.15
CA LEU A 160 -7.92 18.25 -13.43
C LEU A 160 -7.13 19.35 -14.16
N ASN A 161 -7.66 19.92 -15.26
CA ASN A 161 -6.93 20.96 -15.98
C ASN A 161 -6.81 22.25 -15.16
N GLN A 162 -7.81 22.54 -14.31
CA GLN A 162 -7.72 23.66 -13.39
C GLN A 162 -6.64 23.44 -12.32
N LEU A 163 -6.60 22.28 -11.67
CA LEU A 163 -5.55 21.95 -10.70
C LEU A 163 -4.15 22.01 -11.33
N ASP A 164 -4.00 21.67 -12.61
CA ASP A 164 -2.74 21.78 -13.34
C ASP A 164 -2.35 23.22 -13.69
N THR A 165 -3.31 24.14 -13.82
CA THR A 165 -3.07 25.56 -14.11
C THR A 165 -2.94 26.43 -12.87
N LEU A 166 -3.43 25.97 -11.71
CA LEU A 166 -3.20 26.63 -10.42
C LEU A 166 -1.70 26.73 -10.14
N SER A 167 -1.18 27.96 -10.22
CA SER A 167 0.22 28.27 -9.97
C SER A 167 0.53 28.49 -8.49
N LYS A 168 -0.51 28.69 -7.66
CA LYS A 168 -0.36 28.98 -6.24
C LYS A 168 -0.96 27.89 -5.37
N GLN A 169 -0.10 27.37 -4.50
CA GLN A 169 -0.50 26.55 -3.37
C GLN A 169 -0.76 27.47 -2.17
N ASP A 170 -2.01 27.91 -2.03
CA ASP A 170 -2.37 28.93 -1.03
C ASP A 170 -2.90 28.32 0.28
N TYR A 171 -2.88 26.99 0.43
CA TYR A 171 -3.26 26.33 1.67
C TYR A 171 -2.18 25.40 2.20
N LYS A 172 -2.08 25.34 3.53
CA LYS A 172 -1.14 24.50 4.25
C LYS A 172 -1.89 23.74 5.33
N ILE A 173 -1.67 22.43 5.36
CA ILE A 173 -2.10 21.57 6.46
C ILE A 173 -0.87 21.39 7.36
N THR A 174 -0.84 22.18 8.41
CA THR A 174 0.21 22.26 9.42
C THR A 174 0.25 21.02 10.32
N PHE A 175 1.35 20.84 11.06
CA PHE A 175 1.49 19.73 12.03
C PHE A 175 0.49 19.79 13.20
N SER A 176 -0.10 20.96 13.46
CA SER A 176 -1.17 21.16 14.45
C SER A 176 -2.56 20.86 13.92
N ASP A 177 -2.73 20.71 12.60
CA ASP A 177 -4.04 20.43 12.04
C ASP A 177 -4.48 19.00 12.38
N GLU A 178 -5.70 18.87 12.89
CA GLU A 178 -6.27 17.57 13.29
C GLU A 178 -6.33 16.56 12.14
N LEU A 179 -6.33 17.03 10.88
CA LEU A 179 -6.35 16.21 9.67
C LEU A 179 -4.98 15.96 9.04
N PHE A 180 -3.90 16.48 9.65
CA PHE A 180 -2.56 16.33 9.11
C PHE A 180 -2.20 14.86 8.88
N TYR A 181 -2.49 14.02 9.88
CA TYR A 181 -2.20 12.59 9.84
C TYR A 181 -2.92 11.91 8.68
N GLU A 182 -4.21 12.18 8.50
CA GLU A 182 -5.03 11.62 7.43
C GLU A 182 -4.46 12.00 6.08
N TYR A 183 -4.24 13.30 5.85
CA TYR A 183 -3.71 13.77 4.58
C TYR A 183 -2.32 13.19 4.27
N LEU A 184 -1.48 12.98 5.28
CA LEU A 184 -0.19 12.30 5.13
C LEU A 184 -0.33 10.82 4.77
N VAL A 185 -1.19 10.08 5.47
CA VAL A 185 -1.43 8.66 5.18
C VAL A 185 -1.94 8.49 3.75
N TRP A 186 -2.90 9.32 3.37
CA TRP A 186 -3.54 9.25 2.07
C TRP A 186 -2.63 9.69 0.91
N SER A 187 -1.74 10.65 1.14
CA SER A 187 -0.76 11.03 0.14
C SER A 187 0.26 9.91 -0.15
N LEU A 188 0.48 9.01 0.82
CA LEU A 188 1.35 7.83 0.74
C LEU A 188 0.63 6.54 0.32
N ASN A 189 -0.63 6.61 -0.08
CA ASN A 189 -1.49 5.43 -0.25
C ASN A 189 -0.91 4.34 -1.18
N ASP A 190 -0.18 4.71 -2.23
CA ASP A 190 0.47 3.75 -3.13
C ASP A 190 1.60 2.92 -2.49
N PHE A 191 2.10 3.38 -1.34
CA PHE A 191 3.19 2.76 -0.58
C PHE A 191 2.71 2.07 0.68
N LEU A 192 1.47 2.27 1.09
CA LEU A 192 1.00 1.74 2.35
C LEU A 192 0.95 0.19 2.26
N ILE A 193 1.44 -0.48 3.31
CA ILE A 193 1.29 -1.94 3.49
C ILE A 193 0.53 -2.22 4.79
N PRO A 194 -0.08 -3.42 4.95
CA PRO A 194 -0.75 -3.77 6.19
C PRO A 194 0.18 -3.62 7.39
N TYR A 195 -0.29 -2.96 8.46
CA TYR A 195 0.54 -2.64 9.62
C TYR A 195 1.22 -3.86 10.23
N PHE A 196 0.50 -4.97 10.43
CA PHE A 196 1.08 -6.15 11.04
C PHE A 196 2.17 -6.78 10.17
N SER A 197 2.00 -6.76 8.85
CA SER A 197 3.01 -7.22 7.90
C SER A 197 4.25 -6.33 7.96
N GLY A 198 4.07 -5.01 7.88
CA GLY A 198 5.17 -4.05 7.96
C GLY A 198 5.90 -4.08 9.29
N LYS A 199 5.17 -4.15 10.42
CA LYS A 199 5.76 -4.32 11.76
C LYS A 199 6.58 -5.60 11.87
N PHE A 200 6.03 -6.72 11.39
CA PHE A 200 6.73 -7.99 11.43
C PHE A 200 8.01 -7.95 10.58
N GLN A 201 7.95 -7.33 9.40
CA GLN A 201 9.11 -7.13 8.54
C GLN A 201 10.17 -6.27 9.24
N ASP A 202 9.77 -5.17 9.87
CA ASP A 202 10.65 -4.27 10.61
C ASP A 202 11.34 -4.95 11.80
N GLU A 203 10.57 -5.66 12.65
CA GLU A 203 11.09 -6.33 13.85
C GLU A 203 11.98 -7.54 13.57
N ASN A 204 11.87 -8.13 12.37
CA ASN A 204 12.66 -9.31 11.96
C ASN A 204 13.67 -8.97 10.86
N GLU A 205 13.88 -7.68 10.56
CA GLU A 205 14.82 -7.20 9.54
C GLU A 205 14.60 -7.85 8.16
N LEU A 206 13.33 -8.04 7.79
CA LEU A 206 12.93 -8.65 6.52
C LEU A 206 12.72 -7.57 5.46
N LEU A 207 13.46 -7.67 4.36
CA LEU A 207 13.27 -6.80 3.20
C LEU A 207 11.99 -7.13 2.43
N PHE A 208 11.54 -8.39 2.42
CA PHE A 208 10.33 -8.81 1.73
C PHE A 208 9.24 -9.26 2.71
N ASN A 209 8.01 -9.42 2.24
CA ASN A 209 6.97 -10.13 2.99
C ASN A 209 7.46 -11.54 3.34
N ALA A 210 7.02 -12.05 4.49
CA ALA A 210 7.54 -13.31 5.04
C ALA A 210 7.40 -14.52 4.10
N GLY A 211 6.38 -14.54 3.21
CA GLY A 211 6.20 -15.59 2.21
C GLY A 211 7.31 -15.66 1.16
N ALA A 212 8.12 -14.61 1.01
CA ALA A 212 9.29 -14.61 0.14
C ALA A 212 10.47 -15.42 0.68
N TYR A 213 10.41 -15.87 1.94
CA TYR A 213 11.51 -16.55 2.59
C TYR A 213 11.27 -18.06 2.71
N THR A 214 12.31 -18.88 2.55
CA THR A 214 12.28 -20.34 2.73
C THR A 214 11.93 -20.73 4.16
N THR A 215 12.26 -19.87 5.13
CA THR A 215 11.95 -20.03 6.55
C THR A 215 10.57 -19.49 6.94
N TYR A 216 9.68 -19.20 5.99
CA TYR A 216 8.36 -18.61 6.29
C TYR A 216 7.56 -19.43 7.31
N LYS A 217 7.73 -20.76 7.36
CA LYS A 217 7.08 -21.64 8.34
C LYS A 217 7.54 -21.37 9.79
N GLU A 218 8.80 -21.02 9.98
CA GLU A 218 9.34 -20.65 11.29
C GLU A 218 8.91 -19.22 11.65
N LEU A 219 8.94 -18.31 10.66
CA LEU A 219 8.41 -16.95 10.80
C LEU A 219 6.91 -16.96 11.16
N TYR A 220 6.16 -17.91 10.62
CA TYR A 220 4.76 -18.16 10.92
C TYR A 220 4.50 -18.48 12.39
N GLN A 221 5.26 -19.40 12.96
CA GLN A 221 5.10 -19.76 14.37
C GLN A 221 5.32 -18.57 15.30
N LYS A 222 6.25 -17.66 14.95
CA LYS A 222 6.47 -16.41 15.69
C LYS A 222 5.29 -15.44 15.55
N GLN A 223 4.65 -15.39 14.38
CA GLN A 223 3.60 -14.41 14.08
C GLN A 223 2.21 -14.80 14.59
N ILE A 224 1.91 -16.10 14.78
CA ILE A 224 0.65 -16.57 15.42
C ILE A 224 0.41 -15.88 16.76
N ASN A 225 1.48 -15.59 17.51
CA ASN A 225 1.41 -14.93 18.81
C ASN A 225 1.22 -13.40 18.72
N LEU A 226 1.38 -12.80 17.54
CA LEU A 226 1.34 -11.35 17.33
C LEU A 226 -0.02 -10.85 16.80
N ILE A 227 -0.89 -11.73 16.28
CA ILE A 227 -2.15 -11.33 15.62
C ILE A 227 -3.32 -12.23 16.06
N PRO A 228 -4.24 -11.76 16.90
CA PRO A 228 -5.50 -12.46 17.16
C PRO A 228 -6.43 -12.32 15.94
N ASN A 229 -6.56 -13.33 15.06
CA ASN A 229 -7.43 -13.23 13.88
C ASN A 229 -8.94 -13.34 14.24
N PRO A 230 -9.75 -12.33 13.90
CA PRO A 230 -11.18 -12.32 14.15
C PRO A 230 -12.11 -13.34 13.55
N TYR A 231 -11.87 -13.66 12.29
CA TYR A 231 -12.91 -14.23 11.44
C TYR A 231 -13.02 -15.75 11.60
N TYR A 232 -12.16 -16.28 12.47
CA TYR A 232 -11.79 -17.67 12.54
C TYR A 232 -11.64 -17.94 14.03
N GLY A 233 -12.63 -18.62 14.64
CA GLY A 233 -12.55 -19.02 16.04
C GLY A 233 -11.30 -19.88 16.33
N GLU A 234 -11.07 -20.17 17.61
CA GLU A 234 -9.88 -20.92 18.10
C GLU A 234 -9.57 -22.24 17.35
N ASN A 235 -10.53 -22.78 16.59
CA ASN A 235 -10.43 -24.04 15.85
C ASN A 235 -10.45 -23.92 14.31
N SER A 236 -10.27 -22.74 13.72
CA SER A 236 -10.27 -22.60 12.26
C SER A 236 -8.88 -22.50 11.65
N ASN A 237 -8.54 -23.52 10.85
CA ASN A 237 -7.43 -23.52 9.92
C ASN A 237 -7.70 -22.52 8.79
N ILE A 238 -7.30 -21.26 8.96
CA ILE A 238 -7.14 -20.35 7.83
C ILE A 238 -6.01 -20.90 6.97
N PRO A 239 -6.18 -21.02 5.65
CA PRO A 239 -5.04 -21.28 4.79
C PRO A 239 -4.07 -20.11 4.90
N PHE A 240 -2.93 -20.36 5.53
CA PHE A 240 -1.58 -19.75 5.52
C PHE A 240 -1.26 -18.61 4.52
N ILE A 241 -2.00 -18.48 3.42
CA ILE A 241 -1.81 -17.55 2.31
C ILE A 241 -2.37 -16.15 2.58
N ASP A 242 -3.36 -15.99 3.45
CA ASP A 242 -3.95 -14.65 3.65
C ASP A 242 -3.06 -13.67 4.45
N PHE A 243 -1.88 -14.07 4.95
CA PHE A 243 -1.03 -13.23 5.84
C PHE A 243 0.42 -13.06 5.36
N PHE A 244 1.00 -14.09 4.76
CA PHE A 244 2.39 -14.08 4.30
C PHE A 244 2.58 -13.33 2.99
N TYR A 245 1.47 -12.86 2.42
CA TYR A 245 1.21 -13.07 1.01
C TYR A 245 0.16 -12.06 0.49
N THR A 246 -0.80 -11.62 1.31
CA THR A 246 -1.86 -10.68 0.90
C THR A 246 -1.41 -9.25 0.62
N ASN A 247 -1.54 -8.83 -0.64
CA ASN A 247 -1.61 -7.41 -0.99
C ASN A 247 -3.05 -6.90 -0.93
N ILE A 248 -3.53 -6.67 0.29
CA ILE A 248 -4.78 -5.95 0.45
C ILE A 248 -4.46 -4.46 0.48
N ASN A 249 -5.00 -3.73 -0.51
CA ASN A 249 -4.94 -2.28 -0.56
C ASN A 249 -5.28 -1.70 0.83
N PRO A 250 -4.44 -0.84 1.41
CA PRO A 250 -4.67 -0.20 2.71
C PRO A 250 -6.05 0.46 2.81
N LEU A 251 -6.62 0.92 1.70
CA LEU A 251 -8.02 1.35 1.62
C LEU A 251 -9.04 0.33 2.13
N LYS A 252 -8.77 -0.95 1.91
CA LYS A 252 -9.57 -2.07 2.39
C LYS A 252 -9.13 -2.55 3.77
N TYR A 253 -7.89 -2.23 4.19
CA TYR A 253 -7.30 -2.58 5.48
C TYR A 253 -6.88 -1.32 6.27
N GLY A 254 -5.67 -0.78 6.14
CA GLY A 254 -5.21 0.43 6.87
C GLY A 254 -5.63 1.75 6.19
N VAL A 255 -6.76 2.34 6.54
CA VAL A 255 -6.83 3.32 7.64
C VAL A 255 -7.87 2.92 8.69
N GLY A 256 -8.79 2.03 8.32
CA GLY A 256 -9.87 1.53 9.18
C GLY A 256 -9.56 0.24 9.97
N TYR A 257 -8.43 -0.45 9.73
CA TYR A 257 -8.16 -1.74 10.39
C TYR A 257 -7.93 -1.62 11.90
N ILE A 258 -7.50 -0.46 12.39
CA ILE A 258 -7.33 -0.21 13.83
C ILE A 258 -8.68 0.05 14.49
N GLU A 259 -9.60 0.68 13.75
CA GLU A 259 -10.99 0.83 14.16
C GLU A 259 -11.71 -0.53 14.11
N GLY A 260 -11.34 -1.36 13.14
CA GLY A 260 -11.75 -2.75 13.00
C GLY A 260 -11.43 -3.57 14.23
N TYR A 261 -10.30 -3.33 14.91
CA TYR A 261 -9.93 -4.05 16.15
C TYR A 261 -10.64 -3.54 17.41
N LEU A 262 -10.83 -2.23 17.58
CA LEU A 262 -11.65 -1.70 18.68
C LEU A 262 -13.11 -2.16 18.58
N LYS A 263 -13.57 -2.35 17.34
CA LYS A 263 -14.84 -2.98 17.02
C LYS A 263 -14.78 -4.51 17.17
N PHE A 264 -13.72 -5.18 16.79
CA PHE A 264 -13.58 -6.62 16.90
C PHE A 264 -13.51 -7.16 18.35
N PHE A 265 -12.92 -6.41 19.28
CA PHE A 265 -12.98 -6.70 20.73
C PHE A 265 -14.29 -6.26 21.38
N LYS A 266 -15.05 -5.48 20.64
CA LYS A 266 -16.49 -5.33 20.76
C LYS A 266 -17.22 -6.21 19.72
N HIS A 267 -16.60 -7.26 19.13
CA HIS A 267 -17.25 -8.23 18.21
C HIS A 267 -17.09 -9.75 18.52
N TYR A 268 -16.15 -10.14 19.35
CA TYR A 268 -16.35 -11.30 20.22
C TYR A 268 -16.84 -10.87 21.62
N PRO A 269 -18.15 -10.84 22.07
CA PRO A 269 -18.35 -10.91 23.49
C PRO A 269 -18.44 -12.38 23.85
N ASN A 270 -18.86 -13.36 22.99
CA ASN A 270 -18.60 -13.72 21.54
C ASN A 270 -19.75 -13.54 20.43
N SER A 271 -19.49 -12.92 19.25
CA SER A 271 -20.35 -12.61 18.05
C SER A 271 -21.77 -11.97 18.12
N LYS A 272 -22.26 -11.57 19.29
CA LYS A 272 -23.49 -10.78 19.51
C LYS A 272 -23.34 -9.26 19.26
N PHE A 273 -22.35 -8.85 18.49
CA PHE A 273 -21.60 -7.62 18.86
C PHE A 273 -21.38 -6.71 17.61
N LEU A 274 -21.84 -7.17 16.43
CA LEU A 274 -21.76 -6.54 15.09
C LEU A 274 -23.00 -5.70 14.91
N LYS A 275 -24.13 -6.19 15.45
CA LYS A 275 -25.45 -5.57 15.39
C LYS A 275 -25.55 -4.25 16.16
N LYS A 276 -24.55 -3.88 16.98
CA LYS A 276 -24.51 -2.63 17.76
C LYS A 276 -23.39 -1.67 17.34
N MET A 277 -22.74 -1.93 16.21
CA MET A 277 -21.67 -1.05 15.76
C MET A 277 -22.21 0.16 15.00
N PRO A 278 -21.74 1.38 15.32
CA PRO A 278 -21.97 2.50 14.42
C PRO A 278 -21.33 2.18 13.06
N PRO A 279 -21.91 2.58 11.92
CA PRO A 279 -21.30 2.38 10.61
C PRO A 279 -19.84 2.87 10.63
N ILE A 280 -18.91 2.09 10.06
CA ILE A 280 -17.54 2.56 9.84
C ILE A 280 -17.66 3.70 8.82
N LYS A 281 -17.48 4.92 9.30
CA LYS A 281 -17.42 6.12 8.47
C LYS A 281 -15.94 6.47 8.36
N GLY A 282 -15.23 5.72 7.53
CA GLY A 282 -13.91 6.16 7.09
C GLY A 282 -14.04 7.45 6.28
N TYR A 283 -12.95 8.19 6.15
CA TYR A 283 -12.91 9.36 5.27
C TYR A 283 -13.34 8.95 3.86
N LYS A 284 -14.32 9.67 3.32
CA LYS A 284 -14.65 9.52 1.90
C LYS A 284 -13.60 10.30 1.12
N PHE A 285 -12.95 9.62 0.20
CA PHE A 285 -11.94 10.19 -0.66
C PHE A 285 -12.56 10.57 -2.00
N TYR A 286 -12.26 11.76 -2.48
CA TYR A 286 -12.53 12.17 -3.85
C TYR A 286 -11.21 12.39 -4.56
N SER A 287 -11.03 11.72 -5.70
CA SER A 287 -9.97 12.06 -6.63
C SER A 287 -10.57 12.38 -7.99
N PRO A 288 -10.21 13.52 -8.60
CA PRO A 288 -10.60 13.85 -9.96
C PRO A 288 -9.83 12.98 -10.97
N ASN A 289 -8.79 12.26 -10.54
CA ASN A 289 -8.06 11.29 -11.35
C ASN A 289 -8.82 9.98 -11.55
N ILE A 290 -9.88 9.71 -10.78
CA ILE A 290 -10.66 8.48 -10.93
C ILE A 290 -11.70 8.66 -12.04
N ASN A 291 -11.59 7.88 -13.11
CA ASN A 291 -12.55 7.87 -14.20
C ASN A 291 -13.84 7.10 -13.81
N HIS A 292 -14.84 7.09 -14.71
CA HIS A 292 -16.12 6.41 -14.47
C HIS A 292 -15.99 4.89 -14.21
N ASP A 293 -14.90 4.27 -14.69
CA ASP A 293 -14.60 2.84 -14.49
C ASP A 293 -13.82 2.56 -13.19
N GLY A 294 -13.51 3.60 -12.41
CA GLY A 294 -12.72 3.47 -11.18
C GLY A 294 -11.20 3.43 -11.42
N LYS A 295 -10.72 3.68 -12.64
CA LYS A 295 -9.29 3.74 -12.96
C LYS A 295 -8.70 5.10 -12.58
N ILE A 296 -7.52 5.09 -11.99
CA ILE A 296 -6.76 6.29 -11.65
C ILE A 296 -5.91 6.70 -12.86
N LEU A 297 -6.18 7.86 -13.44
CA LEU A 297 -5.47 8.42 -14.59
C LEU A 297 -4.74 9.69 -14.17
N SER A 298 -3.51 9.91 -14.65
CA SER A 298 -2.78 11.14 -14.36
C SER A 298 -3.49 12.36 -14.95
N SER A 299 -3.23 13.53 -14.37
CA SER A 299 -3.50 14.79 -15.06
C SER A 299 -2.60 14.97 -16.29
N ASN A 300 -2.84 16.01 -17.08
CA ASN A 300 -2.02 16.35 -18.25
C ASN A 300 -0.55 16.63 -17.88
N LYS A 301 -0.29 17.03 -16.63
CA LYS A 301 1.07 17.21 -16.09
C LYS A 301 1.63 15.97 -15.37
N GLY A 302 0.99 14.80 -15.49
CA GLY A 302 1.43 13.58 -14.82
C GLY A 302 1.16 13.59 -13.30
N LYS A 303 0.25 14.44 -12.81
CA LYS A 303 -0.01 14.62 -11.38
C LYS A 303 -1.30 13.94 -10.94
N PHE A 304 -1.30 13.53 -9.67
CA PHE A 304 -2.43 12.86 -9.03
C PHE A 304 -2.85 13.68 -7.84
N TYR A 305 -4.14 13.86 -7.69
CA TYR A 305 -4.76 14.76 -6.74
C TYR A 305 -5.82 14.02 -5.95
N PHE A 306 -5.99 14.42 -4.71
CA PHE A 306 -7.15 14.01 -3.94
C PHE A 306 -7.59 15.06 -2.93
N SER A 307 -8.87 14.97 -2.57
CA SER A 307 -9.45 15.69 -1.45
C SER A 307 -10.17 14.72 -0.51
N LEU A 308 -10.19 15.09 0.76
CA LEU A 308 -11.10 14.48 1.72
C LEU A 308 -12.49 15.07 1.48
N ALA A 309 -13.55 14.26 1.54
CA ALA A 309 -14.93 14.68 1.26
C ALA A 309 -15.43 15.79 2.18
N GLU A 310 -14.79 15.96 3.34
CA GLU A 310 -15.01 17.01 4.33
C GLU A 310 -14.52 18.37 3.84
N ASN A 311 -13.50 18.35 2.99
CA ASN A 311 -12.85 19.52 2.41
C ASN A 311 -12.72 19.31 0.89
N PRO A 312 -13.84 19.22 0.14
CA PRO A 312 -13.83 18.90 -1.29
C PRO A 312 -13.12 19.96 -2.14
N GLN A 313 -12.84 21.13 -1.57
CA GLN A 313 -12.06 22.22 -2.16
C GLN A 313 -10.54 22.11 -1.92
N ILE A 314 -10.07 21.24 -1.02
CA ILE A 314 -8.64 21.15 -0.65
C ILE A 314 -8.06 19.90 -1.30
N PHE A 315 -7.19 20.11 -2.27
CA PHE A 315 -6.51 19.04 -3.00
C PHE A 315 -5.04 18.93 -2.61
N ILE A 316 -4.55 17.70 -2.46
CA ILE A 316 -3.14 17.41 -2.21
C ILE A 316 -2.62 16.46 -3.29
N TYR A 317 -1.32 16.53 -3.54
CA TYR A 317 -0.63 15.55 -4.36
C TYR A 317 -0.62 14.17 -3.76
N PHE A 318 -0.97 13.20 -4.59
CA PHE A 318 -0.82 11.79 -4.34
C PHE A 318 0.54 11.33 -4.87
N PHE A 319 1.36 10.72 -4.01
CA PHE A 319 2.70 10.27 -4.39
C PHE A 319 2.60 8.88 -4.99
N GLN A 320 2.95 8.78 -6.26
CA GLN A 320 3.04 7.50 -6.92
C GLN A 320 4.38 6.84 -6.67
N LYS A 321 4.31 5.52 -6.48
CA LYS A 321 5.50 4.68 -6.50
C LYS A 321 6.15 4.69 -7.88
N TYR A 322 7.47 4.68 -7.86
CA TYR A 322 8.25 4.41 -9.05
C TYR A 322 8.21 2.91 -9.37
N TYR A 323 8.01 2.58 -10.64
CA TYR A 323 8.36 1.30 -11.23
C TYR A 323 9.32 1.52 -12.41
N PRO A 324 10.20 0.55 -12.72
CA PRO A 324 11.01 0.59 -13.92
C PRO A 324 10.18 0.79 -15.19
N LYS A 325 10.78 1.37 -16.22
CA LYS A 325 10.15 1.60 -17.53
C LYS A 325 10.94 0.88 -18.61
N ILE A 326 10.31 0.57 -19.74
CA ILE A 326 10.99 -0.14 -20.85
C ILE A 326 12.22 0.64 -21.38
N CYS A 327 12.16 1.97 -21.34
CA CYS A 327 13.28 2.84 -21.72
C CYS A 327 14.37 2.97 -20.65
N ASN A 328 14.18 2.38 -19.47
CA ASN A 328 15.14 2.41 -18.36
C ASN A 328 14.98 1.15 -17.50
N LEU A 329 15.38 0.01 -18.08
CA LEU A 329 15.29 -1.29 -17.42
C LEU A 329 16.39 -1.45 -16.39
N PRO A 330 16.14 -2.19 -15.29
CA PRO A 330 17.19 -2.54 -14.35
C PRO A 330 18.27 -3.38 -15.02
N LYS A 331 19.47 -3.37 -14.44
CA LYS A 331 20.59 -4.17 -14.97
C LYS A 331 20.20 -5.65 -15.06
N HIS A 332 20.57 -6.34 -16.13
CA HIS A 332 20.23 -7.75 -16.40
C HIS A 332 18.76 -8.04 -16.74
N TRP A 333 17.92 -7.00 -16.88
CA TRP A 333 16.54 -7.14 -17.36
C TRP A 333 16.45 -6.87 -18.86
N ASN A 334 15.49 -7.53 -19.50
CA ASN A 334 15.16 -7.34 -20.90
C ASN A 334 13.67 -7.02 -21.08
N GLU A 335 13.28 -6.67 -22.31
CA GLU A 335 11.90 -6.30 -22.64
C GLU A 335 10.91 -7.44 -22.34
N ILE A 336 11.28 -8.70 -22.58
CA ILE A 336 10.40 -9.86 -22.32
C ILE A 336 10.06 -9.96 -20.83
N MET A 337 11.07 -9.83 -19.96
CA MET A 337 10.89 -9.83 -18.50
C MET A 337 10.02 -8.65 -18.06
N PHE A 338 10.27 -7.47 -18.62
CA PHE A 338 9.48 -6.27 -18.33
C PHE A 338 8.01 -6.41 -18.76
N GLN A 339 7.78 -6.96 -19.95
CA GLN A 339 6.43 -7.25 -20.43
C GLN A 339 5.73 -8.20 -19.46
N LYS A 340 6.38 -9.32 -19.08
CA LYS A 340 5.84 -10.28 -18.10
C LYS A 340 5.52 -9.64 -16.74
N LEU A 341 6.36 -8.70 -16.27
CA LEU A 341 6.09 -7.93 -15.06
C LEU A 341 4.83 -7.05 -15.20
N LYS A 342 4.56 -6.49 -16.38
CA LYS A 342 3.38 -5.65 -16.65
C LYS A 342 2.08 -6.44 -16.82
N LEU A 343 2.14 -7.75 -17.04
CA LEU A 343 0.98 -8.59 -17.38
C LEU A 343 -0.13 -8.64 -16.30
N ASN A 344 0.09 -8.11 -15.10
CA ASN A 344 -0.91 -8.01 -14.04
C ASN A 344 -1.40 -6.57 -13.77
N ILE A 345 -0.99 -5.59 -14.57
CA ILE A 345 -1.49 -4.21 -14.45
C ILE A 345 -2.75 -4.11 -15.33
N PRO A 346 -3.94 -3.85 -14.76
CA PRO A 346 -5.13 -3.57 -15.56
C PRO A 346 -4.92 -2.27 -16.35
N ASN A 347 -4.40 -2.40 -17.58
CA ASN A 347 -4.16 -1.36 -18.58
C ASN A 347 -3.50 -0.10 -18.03
N GLU A 348 -2.17 -0.08 -17.99
CA GLU A 348 -1.44 1.14 -18.31
C GLU A 348 -1.09 1.07 -19.80
N GLU A 349 -1.54 2.09 -20.53
CA GLU A 349 -1.37 2.25 -21.97
C GLU A 349 0.10 2.15 -22.40
N LEU A 350 0.28 1.61 -23.61
CA LEU A 350 1.52 1.54 -24.37
C LEU A 350 2.16 2.91 -24.59
#